data_AF-A3IRZ0-F1
#
_entry.id   AF-A3IRZ0-F1
#
_cell.length_a   1.000
_cell.length_b   1.000
_cell.length_c   1.000
_cell.angle_alpha   90.00
_cell.angle_beta   90.00
_cell.angle_gamma   90.00
#
_symmetry.space_group_name_H-M   'P 1'
#
loop_
_entity.id
_entity.type
_entity.pdbx_description
1 polymer ?
#
loop_
_entity_poly.entity_id
_entity_poly.type
_entity_poly.pdbx_seq_one_letter_code
_entity_poly.pdbx_strand_id
1 'polypeptide(L)'
;MDNPRFLKQSQDKINKTAKKSRKKRAGKKGVKGSRRWKKAVRKIGKIQSLVGRQRQNWHHQVSTQIVSCNSLVATEKLNLKGMTKKAKRGSKRKRQKTGLNRSILDVGIGNLKSLIKSKVTEAGGFYIEVPTRKVKPSQTCPNCGHQKKKTLAERQHNCEKCLYSCDRDVASAQVCLNWARGQELSSLDVESPSSTLCGSMRQLGAKKHNNAKKRQKHLAQQSG
;
A
#
# COMPACT_ATOMS: atom_id res chain seq x y z
N MET A 1 -12.22 -2.19 -11.72
CA MET A 1 -12.82 -0.98 -11.11
C MET A 1 -11.95 0.21 -11.45
N ASP A 2 -12.37 1.02 -12.42
CA ASP A 2 -11.58 2.17 -12.86
C ASP A 2 -11.78 3.38 -11.94
N ASN A 3 -10.71 4.13 -11.74
CA ASN A 3 -10.77 5.37 -10.97
C ASN A 3 -11.47 6.47 -11.81
N PRO A 4 -12.62 7.00 -11.36
CA PRO A 4 -13.39 7.99 -12.13
C PRO A 4 -12.70 9.36 -12.25
N ARG A 5 -11.69 9.66 -11.43
CA ARG A 5 -10.91 10.92 -11.47
C ARG A 5 -11.78 12.18 -11.43
N PHE A 6 -12.67 12.27 -10.44
CA PHE A 6 -13.64 13.38 -10.28
C PHE A 6 -12.99 14.77 -10.29
N LEU A 7 -11.82 14.94 -9.66
CA LEU A 7 -11.12 16.23 -9.68
C LEU A 7 -10.66 16.59 -11.08
N LYS A 8 -10.13 15.61 -11.84
CA LYS A 8 -9.69 15.82 -13.23
C LYS A 8 -10.85 16.30 -14.10
N GLN A 9 -12.02 15.65 -13.98
CA GLN A 9 -13.23 16.03 -14.74
C GLN A 9 -13.71 17.44 -14.38
N SER A 10 -13.63 17.82 -13.11
CA SER A 10 -14.07 19.15 -12.64
C SER A 10 -13.00 20.24 -12.78
N GLN A 11 -11.78 19.89 -13.17
CA GLN A 11 -10.61 20.78 -13.14
C GLN A 11 -10.80 22.02 -14.01
N ASP A 12 -11.39 21.87 -15.20
CA ASP A 12 -11.60 22.99 -16.12
C ASP A 12 -12.63 23.97 -15.59
N LYS A 13 -13.71 23.46 -14.97
CA LYS A 13 -14.72 24.30 -14.31
C LYS A 13 -14.10 25.07 -13.14
N ILE A 14 -13.24 24.43 -12.35
CA ILE A 14 -12.48 25.06 -11.27
C ILE A 14 -11.55 26.14 -11.85
N ASN A 15 -10.77 25.83 -12.88
CA ASN A 15 -9.81 26.75 -13.50
C ASN A 15 -10.49 27.98 -14.11
N LYS A 16 -11.58 27.79 -14.85
CA LYS A 16 -12.39 28.87 -15.43
C LYS A 16 -12.95 29.78 -14.34
N THR A 17 -13.48 29.21 -13.26
CA THR A 17 -14.03 29.97 -12.12
C THR A 17 -12.93 30.69 -11.35
N ALA A 18 -11.77 30.05 -11.17
CA ALA A 18 -10.59 30.65 -10.54
C ALA A 18 -10.01 31.81 -11.36
N LYS A 19 -9.97 31.71 -12.70
CA LYS A 19 -9.57 32.81 -13.59
C LYS A 19 -10.52 34.01 -13.42
N LYS A 20 -11.84 33.77 -13.34
CA LYS A 20 -12.83 34.83 -13.06
C LYS A 20 -12.60 35.47 -11.69
N SER A 21 -12.29 34.67 -10.66
CA SER A 21 -11.99 35.18 -9.32
C SER A 21 -10.74 36.08 -9.29
N ARG A 22 -9.65 35.66 -9.94
CA ARG A 22 -8.39 36.42 -10.00
C ARG A 22 -8.53 37.81 -10.65
N LYS A 23 -9.48 37.98 -11.56
CA LYS A 23 -9.79 39.28 -12.18
C LYS A 23 -10.61 40.22 -11.28
N LYS A 24 -10.95 39.83 -10.05
CA LYS A 24 -11.78 40.62 -9.12
C LYS A 24 -10.97 40.98 -7.87
N ARG A 25 -11.33 42.09 -7.23
CA ARG A 25 -10.68 42.57 -5.99
C ARG A 25 -10.86 41.54 -4.88
N ALA A 26 -9.77 40.85 -4.55
CA ALA A 26 -9.67 39.95 -3.41
C ALA A 26 -9.73 40.73 -2.09
N GLY A 27 -10.11 40.03 -1.02
CA GLY A 27 -9.97 40.58 0.33
C GLY A 27 -8.50 40.67 0.74
N LYS A 28 -8.15 41.73 1.46
CA LYS A 28 -6.84 41.91 2.12
C LYS A 28 -7.09 42.25 3.60
N LYS A 29 -6.04 42.24 4.42
CA LYS A 29 -6.14 42.69 5.82
C LYS A 29 -6.76 44.10 5.85
N GLY A 30 -7.82 44.28 6.63
CA GLY A 30 -8.56 45.55 6.73
C GLY A 30 -9.50 45.88 5.54
N VAL A 31 -9.48 45.13 4.44
CA VAL A 31 -10.28 45.47 3.23
C VAL A 31 -11.14 44.29 2.76
N LYS A 32 -12.46 44.50 2.76
CA LYS A 32 -13.42 43.51 2.26
C LYS A 32 -13.24 43.30 0.74
N GLY A 33 -13.12 42.02 0.36
CA GLY A 33 -13.16 41.60 -1.04
C GLY A 33 -14.49 41.94 -1.70
N SER A 34 -14.47 42.21 -3.01
CA SER A 34 -15.68 42.58 -3.75
C SER A 34 -16.76 41.49 -3.69
N ARG A 35 -18.05 41.86 -3.78
CA ARG A 35 -19.18 40.91 -3.82
C ARG A 35 -18.99 39.87 -4.94
N ARG A 36 -18.51 40.30 -6.11
CA ARG A 36 -18.23 39.44 -7.27
C ARG A 36 -17.11 38.42 -6.99
N TRP A 37 -16.03 38.82 -6.30
CA TRP A 37 -14.97 37.91 -5.88
C TRP A 37 -15.50 36.85 -4.91
N LYS A 38 -16.25 37.25 -3.88
CA LYS A 38 -16.86 36.33 -2.90
C LYS A 38 -17.77 35.30 -3.59
N LYS A 39 -18.58 35.72 -4.57
CA LYS A 39 -19.44 34.82 -5.37
C LYS A 39 -18.61 33.79 -6.15
N ALA A 40 -17.49 34.19 -6.74
CA ALA A 40 -16.60 33.29 -7.47
C ALA A 40 -15.91 32.27 -6.55
N VAL A 41 -15.39 32.71 -5.40
CA VAL A 41 -14.78 31.82 -4.38
C VAL A 41 -15.80 30.81 -3.86
N ARG A 42 -17.02 31.25 -3.53
CA ARG A 42 -18.10 30.35 -3.11
C ARG A 42 -18.42 29.31 -4.18
N LYS A 43 -18.42 29.69 -5.47
CA LYS A 43 -18.64 28.75 -6.57
C LYS A 43 -17.52 27.71 -6.68
N ILE A 44 -16.26 28.10 -6.49
CA ILE A 44 -15.14 27.16 -6.44
C ILE A 44 -15.33 26.17 -5.30
N GLY A 45 -15.66 26.67 -4.10
CA GLY A 45 -15.95 25.84 -2.93
C GLY A 45 -17.06 24.83 -3.21
N LYS A 46 -18.18 25.25 -3.79
CA LYS A 46 -19.29 24.34 -4.17
C LYS A 46 -18.84 23.20 -5.09
N ILE A 47 -18.03 23.51 -6.11
CA ILE A 47 -17.50 22.50 -7.05
C ILE A 47 -16.58 21.53 -6.30
N GLN A 48 -15.68 22.03 -5.46
CA GLN A 48 -14.75 21.20 -4.68
C GLN A 48 -15.49 20.31 -3.66
N SER A 49 -16.52 20.84 -3.00
CA SER A 49 -17.37 20.05 -2.10
C SER A 49 -18.13 18.96 -2.85
N LEU A 50 -18.63 19.22 -4.05
CA LEU A 50 -19.27 18.21 -4.88
C LEU A 50 -18.30 17.08 -5.24
N VAL A 51 -17.10 17.42 -5.71
CA VAL A 51 -16.03 16.43 -5.99
C VAL A 51 -15.69 15.62 -4.75
N GLY A 52 -15.61 16.27 -3.58
CA GLY A 52 -15.39 15.60 -2.30
C GLY A 52 -16.47 14.56 -1.98
N ARG A 53 -17.75 14.93 -2.12
CA ARG A 53 -18.89 14.03 -1.92
C ARG A 53 -18.93 12.89 -2.92
N GLN A 54 -18.70 13.16 -4.21
CA GLN A 54 -18.65 12.13 -5.25
C GLN A 54 -17.57 11.09 -4.95
N ARG A 55 -16.38 11.56 -4.56
CA ARG A 55 -15.28 10.68 -4.17
C ARG A 55 -15.61 9.87 -2.93
N GLN A 56 -16.20 10.47 -1.90
CA GLN A 56 -16.61 9.77 -0.70
C GLN A 56 -17.65 8.69 -1.01
N ASN A 57 -18.68 9.01 -1.78
CA ASN A 57 -19.69 8.05 -2.21
C ASN A 57 -19.06 6.87 -2.95
N TRP A 58 -18.19 7.15 -3.92
CA TRP A 58 -17.45 6.12 -4.65
C TRP A 58 -16.59 5.26 -3.72
N HIS A 59 -15.89 5.86 -2.74
CA HIS A 59 -15.13 5.10 -1.76
C HIS A 59 -16.01 4.19 -0.89
N HIS A 60 -17.21 4.64 -0.49
CA HIS A 60 -18.15 3.78 0.24
C HIS A 60 -18.62 2.62 -0.61
N GLN A 61 -19.00 2.85 -1.87
CA GLN A 61 -19.43 1.79 -2.79
C GLN A 61 -18.33 0.75 -3.01
N VAL A 62 -17.12 1.20 -3.36
CA VAL A 62 -15.97 0.30 -3.60
C VAL A 62 -15.58 -0.46 -2.35
N SER A 63 -15.51 0.21 -1.20
CA SER A 63 -15.18 -0.49 0.06
C SER A 63 -16.24 -1.52 0.43
N THR A 64 -17.53 -1.22 0.29
CA THR A 64 -18.60 -2.21 0.53
C THR A 64 -18.45 -3.41 -0.40
N GLN A 65 -18.23 -3.19 -1.70
CA GLN A 65 -18.07 -4.28 -2.65
C GLN A 65 -16.85 -5.16 -2.35
N ILE A 66 -15.74 -4.57 -1.87
CA ILE A 66 -14.58 -5.35 -1.46
C ILE A 66 -14.91 -6.20 -0.23
N VAL A 67 -15.55 -5.61 0.79
CA VAL A 67 -15.86 -6.33 2.03
C VAL A 67 -16.93 -7.40 1.84
N SER A 68 -17.93 -7.17 0.99
CA SER A 68 -19.06 -8.10 0.80
C SER A 68 -18.63 -9.49 0.31
N CYS A 69 -17.50 -9.58 -0.37
CA CYS A 69 -17.01 -10.83 -0.96
C CYS A 69 -15.76 -11.38 -0.26
N ASN A 70 -15.22 -10.70 0.76
CA ASN A 70 -13.91 -11.04 1.33
C ASN A 70 -13.88 -10.89 2.85
N SER A 71 -13.55 -11.98 3.55
CA SER A 71 -13.30 -11.99 5.00
C SER A 71 -11.87 -11.58 5.38
N LEU A 72 -10.93 -11.62 4.43
CA LEU A 72 -9.54 -11.21 4.60
C LEU A 72 -9.15 -10.22 3.50
N VAL A 73 -8.67 -9.04 3.88
CA VAL A 73 -8.19 -8.03 2.94
C VAL A 73 -6.76 -7.63 3.28
N ALA A 74 -5.84 -7.96 2.39
CA ALA A 74 -4.43 -7.57 2.48
C ALA A 74 -4.13 -6.40 1.54
N THR A 75 -3.47 -5.36 2.04
CA THR A 75 -3.05 -4.21 1.23
C THR A 75 -1.60 -3.85 1.49
N GLU A 76 -0.95 -3.19 0.54
CA GLU A 76 0.39 -2.65 0.76
C GLU A 76 0.41 -1.54 1.83
N LYS A 77 1.40 -1.59 2.72
CA LYS A 77 1.74 -0.48 3.60
C LYS A 77 2.43 0.62 2.79
N LEU A 78 1.62 1.57 2.33
CA LEU A 78 2.06 2.74 1.56
C LEU A 78 2.38 3.93 2.46
N ASN A 79 3.56 4.54 2.28
CA ASN A 79 3.88 5.82 2.92
C ASN A 79 3.24 7.00 2.15
N LEU A 80 1.93 7.13 2.25
CA LEU A 80 1.15 8.16 1.52
C LEU A 80 1.61 9.59 1.84
N LYS A 81 2.00 9.86 3.10
CA LYS A 81 2.55 11.16 3.53
C LYS A 81 3.85 11.49 2.79
N GLY A 82 4.75 10.51 2.68
CA GLY A 82 6.00 10.66 1.90
C GLY A 82 5.75 10.80 0.41
N MET A 83 4.82 9.99 -0.14
CA MET A 83 4.47 10.00 -1.56
C MET A 83 3.83 11.32 -2.00
N THR A 84 3.09 12.01 -1.14
CA THR A 84 2.42 13.28 -1.46
C THR A 84 3.17 14.52 -0.96
N LYS A 85 4.39 14.37 -0.43
CA LYS A 85 5.24 15.49 0.01
C LYS A 85 5.49 16.45 -1.15
N LYS A 86 5.48 17.75 -0.84
CA LYS A 86 5.81 18.82 -1.80
C LYS A 86 7.21 18.59 -2.39
N ALA A 87 7.41 19.00 -3.63
CA ALA A 87 8.72 18.97 -4.26
C ALA A 87 9.72 19.86 -3.49
N LYS A 88 11.00 19.45 -3.46
CA LYS A 88 12.08 20.27 -2.89
C LYS A 88 12.16 21.62 -3.62
N ARG A 89 12.52 22.68 -2.89
CA ARG A 89 12.76 24.02 -3.47
C ARG A 89 13.87 23.90 -4.54
N GLY A 90 13.71 24.58 -5.67
CA GLY A 90 14.66 24.52 -6.79
C GLY A 90 14.62 23.25 -7.65
N SER A 91 13.78 22.25 -7.34
CA SER A 91 13.74 21.01 -8.13
C SER A 91 13.27 21.23 -9.56
N LYS A 92 14.09 20.83 -10.54
CA LYS A 92 13.73 20.80 -11.98
C LYS A 92 12.46 19.95 -12.25
N ARG A 93 12.17 18.95 -11.40
CA ARG A 93 11.00 18.06 -11.51
C ARG A 93 9.76 18.53 -10.72
N LYS A 94 9.73 19.78 -10.23
CA LYS A 94 8.63 20.32 -9.41
C LYS A 94 7.27 20.15 -10.08
N ARG A 95 7.13 20.49 -11.36
CA ARG A 95 5.85 20.39 -12.10
C ARG A 95 5.35 18.95 -12.18
N GLN A 96 6.22 18.01 -12.55
CA GLN A 96 5.91 16.58 -12.62
C GLN A 96 5.48 16.06 -11.24
N LYS A 97 6.22 16.39 -10.19
CA LYS A 97 5.91 15.99 -8.81
C LYS A 97 4.56 16.55 -8.34
N THR A 98 4.26 17.81 -8.62
CA THR A 98 2.95 18.40 -8.30
C THR A 98 1.82 17.70 -9.04
N GLY A 99 2.01 17.36 -10.32
CA GLY A 99 1.04 16.59 -11.10
C GLY A 99 0.77 15.21 -10.50
N LEU A 100 1.83 14.48 -10.15
CA LEU A 100 1.75 13.17 -9.50
C LEU A 100 1.06 13.26 -8.13
N ASN A 101 1.42 14.25 -7.31
CA ASN A 101 0.77 14.44 -6.02
C ASN A 101 -0.73 14.71 -6.19
N ARG A 102 -1.11 15.51 -7.21
CA ARG A 102 -2.53 15.76 -7.51
C ARG A 102 -3.26 14.49 -7.91
N SER A 103 -2.67 13.63 -8.75
CA SER A 103 -3.33 12.37 -9.15
C SER A 103 -3.47 11.40 -7.98
N ILE A 104 -2.45 11.26 -7.12
CA ILE A 104 -2.52 10.43 -5.91
C ILE A 104 -3.62 10.93 -4.96
N LEU A 105 -3.69 12.25 -4.73
CA LEU A 105 -4.68 12.85 -3.85
C LEU A 105 -6.11 12.83 -4.42
N ASP A 106 -6.26 12.84 -5.75
CA ASP A 106 -7.56 12.67 -6.40
C ASP A 106 -8.13 11.28 -6.13
N VAL A 107 -7.30 10.24 -6.23
CA VAL A 107 -7.70 8.86 -5.90
C VAL A 107 -8.15 8.75 -4.44
N GLY A 108 -7.44 9.41 -3.52
CA GLY A 108 -7.79 9.41 -2.10
C GLY A 108 -7.61 8.06 -1.42
N ILE A 109 -6.56 7.32 -1.79
CA ILE A 109 -6.27 5.94 -1.32
C ILE A 109 -6.30 5.81 0.21
N GLY A 110 -5.82 6.82 0.95
CA GLY A 110 -5.83 6.79 2.42
C GLY A 110 -7.24 6.65 3.01
N ASN A 111 -8.21 7.41 2.48
CA ASN A 111 -9.60 7.34 2.93
C ASN A 111 -10.23 6.00 2.54
N LEU A 112 -9.97 5.53 1.32
CA LEU A 112 -10.47 4.23 0.85
C LEU A 112 -9.95 3.09 1.74
N LYS A 113 -8.65 3.07 2.05
CA LYS A 113 -8.04 2.08 2.96
C LYS A 113 -8.67 2.14 4.36
N SER A 114 -8.91 3.35 4.88
CA SER A 114 -9.57 3.51 6.18
C SER A 114 -10.99 2.93 6.18
N LEU A 115 -11.77 3.20 5.12
CA LEU A 115 -13.13 2.67 4.99
C LEU A 115 -13.16 1.16 4.83
N ILE A 116 -12.24 0.60 4.03
CA ILE A 116 -12.09 -0.86 3.91
C ILE A 116 -11.76 -1.45 5.28
N LYS A 117 -10.77 -0.89 6.00
CA LYS A 117 -10.39 -1.36 7.32
C LYS A 117 -11.59 -1.39 8.27
N SER A 118 -12.30 -0.26 8.41
CA SER A 118 -13.47 -0.16 9.29
C SER A 118 -14.55 -1.18 8.95
N LYS A 119 -14.93 -1.28 7.67
CA LYS A 119 -15.99 -2.21 7.23
C LYS A 119 -15.60 -3.68 7.36
N VAL A 120 -14.35 -4.02 7.06
CA VAL A 120 -13.85 -5.39 7.23
C VAL A 120 -13.90 -5.77 8.71
N THR A 121 -13.46 -4.87 9.60
CA THR A 121 -13.51 -5.14 11.05
C THR A 121 -14.94 -5.22 11.58
N GLU A 122 -15.87 -4.40 11.08
CA GLU A 122 -17.30 -4.46 11.43
C GLU A 122 -17.94 -5.77 10.97
N ALA A 123 -17.52 -6.32 9.83
CA ALA A 123 -17.96 -7.61 9.31
C ALA A 123 -17.27 -8.83 9.98
N GLY A 124 -16.44 -8.61 11.00
CA GLY A 124 -15.68 -9.68 11.67
C GLY A 124 -14.50 -10.24 10.87
N GLY A 125 -14.10 -9.56 9.79
CA GLY A 125 -12.96 -9.93 8.95
C GLY A 125 -11.63 -9.34 9.41
N PHE A 126 -10.57 -9.69 8.67
CA PHE A 126 -9.21 -9.27 8.96
C PHE A 126 -8.68 -8.30 7.89
N TYR A 127 -8.14 -7.17 8.35
CA TYR A 127 -7.46 -6.20 7.48
C TYR A 127 -5.96 -6.14 7.80
N ILE A 128 -5.12 -6.44 6.81
CA ILE A 128 -3.68 -6.59 6.99
C ILE A 128 -2.91 -5.62 6.08
N GLU A 129 -1.93 -4.91 6.65
CA GLU A 129 -1.02 -4.06 5.88
C GLU A 129 0.36 -4.69 5.71
N VAL A 130 0.70 -5.06 4.48
CA VAL A 130 1.92 -5.76 4.12
C VAL A 130 3.12 -4.80 4.07
N PRO A 131 4.24 -5.08 4.78
CA PRO A 131 5.42 -4.23 4.79
C PRO A 131 6.15 -4.28 3.44
N THR A 132 5.92 -3.25 2.63
CA THR A 132 6.43 -3.15 1.24
C THR A 132 7.96 -3.22 1.12
N ARG A 133 8.71 -2.71 2.09
CA ARG A 133 10.19 -2.76 2.07
C ARG A 133 10.76 -4.16 2.27
N LYS A 134 10.08 -5.00 3.06
CA LYS A 134 10.50 -6.38 3.34
C LYS A 134 10.05 -7.30 2.22
N VAL A 135 8.77 -7.20 1.83
CA VAL A 135 8.12 -8.16 0.92
C VAL A 135 8.34 -7.82 -0.56
N LYS A 136 8.54 -6.53 -0.89
CA LYS A 136 8.67 -5.99 -2.25
C LYS A 136 7.65 -6.58 -3.25
N PRO A 137 6.34 -6.46 -3.02
CA PRO A 137 5.32 -7.20 -3.77
C PRO A 137 5.39 -7.01 -5.30
N SER A 138 5.74 -5.81 -5.76
CA SER A 138 5.90 -5.49 -7.20
C SER A 138 7.11 -6.14 -7.89
N GLN A 139 8.02 -6.75 -7.13
CA GLN A 139 9.26 -7.37 -7.61
C GLN A 139 9.30 -8.88 -7.35
N THR A 140 8.51 -9.35 -6.39
CA THR A 140 8.46 -10.75 -5.95
C THR A 140 7.50 -11.56 -6.81
N CYS A 141 7.88 -12.78 -7.17
CA CYS A 141 6.99 -13.73 -7.81
C CYS A 141 6.05 -14.37 -6.77
N PRO A 142 4.72 -14.35 -6.98
CA PRO A 142 3.79 -14.98 -6.05
C PRO A 142 3.88 -16.51 -6.06
N ASN A 143 4.37 -17.11 -7.14
CA ASN A 143 4.46 -18.56 -7.28
C ASN A 143 5.74 -19.15 -6.62
N CYS A 144 6.91 -18.59 -6.95
CA CYS A 144 8.20 -19.15 -6.50
C CYS A 144 9.04 -18.22 -5.60
N GLY A 145 8.53 -17.04 -5.25
CA GLY A 145 9.24 -16.09 -4.38
C GLY A 145 10.44 -15.36 -5.01
N HIS A 146 10.83 -15.70 -6.24
CA HIS A 146 11.97 -15.05 -6.90
C HIS A 146 11.75 -13.53 -7.04
N GLN A 147 12.74 -12.74 -6.62
CA GLN A 147 12.69 -11.27 -6.67
C GLN A 147 13.52 -10.74 -7.83
N LYS A 148 12.87 -9.98 -8.72
CA LYS A 148 13.55 -9.26 -9.80
C LYS A 148 13.16 -7.78 -9.76
N LYS A 149 14.15 -6.88 -9.84
CA LYS A 149 13.89 -5.45 -9.98
C LYS A 149 13.22 -5.18 -11.31
N LYS A 150 12.20 -4.32 -11.29
CA LYS A 150 11.43 -3.96 -12.49
C LYS A 150 11.25 -2.46 -12.59
N THR A 151 11.23 -1.94 -13.81
CA THR A 151 10.93 -0.54 -14.08
C THR A 151 9.42 -0.28 -13.99
N LEU A 152 8.99 0.98 -13.84
CA LEU A 152 7.57 1.34 -13.78
C LEU A 152 6.82 1.10 -15.10
N ALA A 153 7.53 1.04 -16.23
CA ALA A 153 6.96 0.89 -17.57
C ALA A 153 6.55 -0.56 -17.87
N GLU A 154 7.28 -1.52 -17.32
CA GLU A 154 6.90 -2.92 -17.39
C GLU A 154 5.56 -3.12 -16.61
N ARG A 155 4.51 -3.60 -17.27
CA ARG A 155 3.19 -3.83 -16.63
C ARG A 155 2.83 -5.30 -16.51
N GLN A 156 3.52 -6.16 -17.26
CA GLN A 156 3.45 -7.61 -17.12
C GLN A 156 4.48 -8.11 -16.10
N HIS A 157 4.11 -9.14 -15.35
CA HIS A 157 5.00 -9.93 -14.53
C HIS A 157 5.35 -11.19 -15.30
N ASN A 158 6.60 -11.36 -15.70
CA ASN A 158 7.11 -12.62 -16.23
C ASN A 158 8.23 -13.11 -15.32
N CYS A 159 8.10 -14.33 -14.79
CA CYS A 159 9.10 -14.92 -13.91
C CYS A 159 10.05 -15.83 -14.72
N GLU A 160 11.35 -15.57 -14.66
CA GLU A 160 12.36 -16.38 -15.35
C GLU A 160 12.62 -17.73 -14.67
N LYS A 161 12.23 -17.89 -13.40
CA LYS A 161 12.46 -19.13 -12.64
C LYS A 161 11.35 -20.17 -12.75
N CYS A 162 10.09 -19.74 -12.77
CA CYS A 162 8.94 -20.64 -12.77
C CYS A 162 7.97 -20.38 -13.93
N LEU A 163 8.34 -19.51 -14.87
CA LEU A 163 7.57 -19.16 -16.06
C LEU A 163 6.18 -18.57 -15.80
N TYR A 164 5.84 -18.26 -14.55
CA TYR A 164 4.58 -17.62 -14.18
C TYR A 164 4.45 -16.23 -14.85
N SER A 165 3.30 -16.00 -15.49
CA SER A 165 2.98 -14.75 -16.18
C SER A 165 1.60 -14.22 -15.81
N CYS A 166 1.52 -12.94 -15.45
CA CYS A 166 0.26 -12.23 -15.24
C CYS A 166 0.46 -10.70 -15.21
N ASP A 167 -0.61 -9.92 -15.08
CA ASP A 167 -0.48 -8.49 -14.79
C ASP A 167 0.29 -8.25 -13.48
N ARG A 168 1.17 -7.26 -13.47
CA ARG A 168 2.02 -6.95 -12.32
C ARG A 168 1.23 -6.65 -11.05
N ASP A 169 0.15 -5.90 -11.16
CA ASP A 169 -0.61 -5.47 -9.99
C ASP A 169 -1.35 -6.69 -9.41
N VAL A 170 -1.80 -7.63 -10.27
CA VAL A 170 -2.34 -8.93 -9.85
C VAL A 170 -1.28 -9.77 -9.13
N ALA A 171 -0.08 -9.89 -9.69
CA ALA A 171 1.04 -10.59 -9.04
C ALA A 171 1.37 -9.96 -7.67
N SER A 172 1.38 -8.63 -7.59
CA SER A 172 1.66 -7.89 -6.35
C SER A 172 0.57 -8.14 -5.29
N ALA A 173 -0.70 -8.20 -5.71
CA ALA A 173 -1.81 -8.51 -4.82
C ALA A 173 -1.73 -9.95 -4.28
N GLN A 174 -1.37 -10.92 -5.13
CA GLN A 174 -1.15 -12.31 -4.72
C GLN A 174 0.00 -12.42 -3.71
N VAL A 175 1.13 -11.75 -3.93
CA VAL A 175 2.23 -11.72 -2.96
C VAL A 175 1.76 -11.14 -1.61
N CYS A 176 0.94 -10.08 -1.63
CA CYS A 176 0.39 -9.51 -0.40
C CYS A 176 -0.53 -10.50 0.33
N LEU A 177 -1.34 -11.26 -0.41
CA LEU A 177 -2.22 -12.28 0.15
C LEU A 177 -1.43 -13.44 0.75
N ASN A 178 -0.42 -13.96 0.06
CA ASN A 178 0.45 -15.04 0.55
C ASN A 178 1.13 -14.62 1.87
N TRP A 179 1.66 -13.39 1.90
CA TRP A 179 2.25 -12.84 3.12
C TRP A 179 1.22 -12.73 4.26
N ALA A 180 0.01 -12.26 3.97
CA ALA A 180 -1.06 -12.11 4.96
C ALA A 180 -1.54 -13.46 5.52
N ARG A 181 -1.46 -14.54 4.72
CA ARG A 181 -1.78 -15.91 5.14
C ARG A 181 -0.65 -16.59 5.92
N GLY A 182 0.50 -15.94 6.10
CA GLY A 182 1.66 -16.57 6.73
C GLY A 182 2.29 -17.68 5.88
N GLN A 183 1.99 -17.71 4.58
CA GLN A 183 2.72 -18.54 3.64
C GLN A 183 4.09 -17.88 3.47
N GLU A 184 5.06 -18.25 4.31
CA GLU A 184 6.45 -18.03 3.97
C GLU A 184 6.69 -18.81 2.68
N LEU A 185 6.84 -18.06 1.57
CA LEU A 185 7.41 -18.61 0.35
C LEU A 185 8.82 -19.03 0.72
N SER A 186 8.95 -20.30 1.12
CA SER A 186 10.24 -20.91 1.38
C SER A 186 11.09 -20.66 0.15
N SER A 187 12.19 -19.94 0.35
CA SER A 187 13.35 -20.10 -0.50
C SER A 187 13.55 -21.60 -0.66
N LEU A 188 13.67 -22.08 -1.89
CA LEU A 188 14.01 -23.45 -2.21
C LEU A 188 15.40 -23.75 -1.61
N ASP A 189 15.42 -24.09 -0.34
CA ASP A 189 16.45 -24.81 0.42
C ASP A 189 15.72 -25.73 1.41
N VAL A 190 14.65 -26.39 0.95
CA VAL A 190 14.16 -27.60 1.60
C VAL A 190 15.05 -28.72 1.06
N GLU A 191 16.16 -28.94 1.75
CA GLU A 191 16.72 -30.30 1.84
C GLU A 191 15.54 -31.23 2.10
N SER A 192 15.36 -32.21 1.23
CA SER A 192 14.32 -33.23 1.31
C SER A 192 14.11 -33.64 2.77
N PRO A 193 12.86 -33.81 3.25
CA PRO A 193 12.66 -34.44 4.53
C PRO A 193 13.18 -35.87 4.39
N SER A 194 14.42 -36.09 4.84
CA SER A 194 14.96 -37.42 5.07
C SER A 194 13.98 -38.08 6.02
N SER A 195 13.23 -39.03 5.48
CA SER A 195 12.26 -39.86 6.17
C SER A 195 12.98 -40.60 7.30
N THR A 196 13.15 -39.93 8.43
CA THR A 196 13.61 -40.58 9.63
C THR A 196 12.36 -41.17 10.26
N LEU A 197 12.23 -42.48 10.09
CA LEU A 197 11.27 -43.33 10.77
C LEU A 197 11.13 -42.90 12.24
N CYS A 198 9.88 -42.80 12.69
CA CYS A 198 9.49 -42.64 14.08
C CYS A 198 10.22 -43.68 14.95
N GLY A 199 11.34 -43.26 15.56
CA GLY A 199 12.05 -44.01 16.59
C GLY A 199 11.36 -43.79 17.94
N SER A 200 11.11 -44.87 18.67
CA SER A 200 10.34 -44.87 19.91
C SER A 200 10.91 -43.92 20.98
N MET A 201 10.01 -43.45 21.85
CA MET A 201 10.18 -42.45 22.90
C MET A 201 11.35 -42.69 23.89
N ARG A 202 12.00 -43.88 23.84
CA ARG A 202 13.13 -44.25 24.72
C ARG A 202 14.47 -43.60 24.35
N GLN A 203 14.64 -43.00 23.17
CA GLN A 203 15.93 -42.41 22.76
C GLN A 203 16.13 -40.92 23.11
N LEU A 204 15.11 -40.23 23.63
CA LEU A 204 15.22 -38.80 24.00
C LEU A 204 15.97 -38.55 25.32
N GLY A 205 16.11 -39.57 26.19
CA GLY A 205 16.81 -39.45 27.48
C GLY A 205 18.34 -39.37 27.38
N ALA A 206 18.94 -40.04 26.39
CA ALA A 206 20.40 -40.15 26.28
C ALA A 206 21.09 -38.86 25.77
N LYS A 207 20.38 -38.01 25.01
CA LYS A 207 20.95 -36.76 24.47
C LYS A 207 21.05 -35.62 25.51
N LYS A 208 20.29 -35.66 26.61
CA LYS A 208 20.36 -34.64 27.67
C LYS A 208 21.62 -34.77 28.55
N HIS A 209 22.11 -35.98 28.79
CA HIS A 209 23.30 -36.20 29.64
C HIS A 209 24.62 -35.77 28.98
N ASN A 210 24.75 -35.87 27.66
CA ASN A 210 25.99 -35.53 26.96
C ASN A 210 26.22 -34.01 26.80
N ASN A 211 25.15 -33.22 26.66
CA ASN A 211 25.27 -31.76 26.57
C ASN A 211 25.56 -31.09 27.92
N ALA A 212 25.10 -31.67 29.03
CA ALA A 212 25.42 -31.18 30.37
C ALA A 212 26.92 -31.38 30.73
N LYS A 213 27.49 -32.55 30.41
CA LYS A 213 28.93 -32.83 30.61
C LYS A 213 29.84 -31.97 29.72
N LYS A 214 29.42 -31.63 28.49
CA LYS A 214 30.17 -30.72 27.60
C LYS A 214 30.19 -29.27 28.12
N ARG A 215 29.10 -28.80 28.73
CA ARG A 215 29.03 -27.46 29.32
C ARG A 215 29.92 -27.30 30.56
N GLN A 216 29.95 -28.30 31.45
CA GLN A 216 30.79 -28.23 32.65
C GLN A 216 32.30 -28.26 32.34
N LYS A 217 32.74 -29.01 31.32
CA LYS A 217 34.16 -29.00 30.89
C LYS A 217 34.62 -27.67 30.31
N HIS A 218 33.72 -26.91 29.68
CA HIS A 218 34.07 -25.64 29.03
C HIS A 218 34.17 -24.46 30.02
N LEU A 219 33.46 -24.54 31.15
CA LEU A 219 33.55 -23.55 32.24
C LEU A 219 34.81 -23.74 33.09
N ALA A 220 35.29 -24.98 33.25
CA ALA A 220 36.51 -25.27 34.03
C ALA A 220 37.81 -24.84 33.33
N GLN A 221 37.79 -24.57 32.01
CA GLN A 221 38.96 -24.17 31.23
C GLN A 221 39.14 -22.64 31.10
N GLN A 222 38.25 -21.82 31.67
CA GLN A 222 38.30 -20.36 31.58
C GLN A 222 38.65 -19.66 32.90
N SER A 223 38.96 -20.44 33.94
CA SER A 223 39.27 -19.95 35.28
C SER A 223 40.59 -20.54 35.82
N GLY A 224 41.53 -20.82 34.91
CA GLY A 224 42.92 -21.19 35.21
C GLY A 224 43.86 -20.30 34.42
#